data_AF-A0A2N3AU98-F1
#
_entry.id   AF-A0A2N3AU98-F1
#
_cell.length_a   1.000
_cell.length_b   1.000
_cell.length_c   1.000
_cell.angle_alpha   90.00
_cell.angle_beta   90.00
_cell.angle_gamma   90.00
#
_symmetry.space_group_name_H-M   'P 1'
#
loop_
_entity.id
_entity.type
_entity.pdbx_description
1 polymer ?
#
loop_
_entity_poly.entity_id
_entity_poly.type
_entity_poly.pdbx_seq_one_letter_code
_entity_poly.pdbx_strand_id
1 'polypeptide(L)'
;MKILVLAALVLAPLMGIAGDIAPREGWVVKDTAKPYAALLDDLRTAIKDNKMGLVTEAGPTEAARKRGFDIPGNRVLGVYRNDFAVSALEASRAAMIEAPIRFYVTENPDGAKWRYAASAVITNL
;
A
#
# COMPACT_ATOMS: atom_id res chain seq x y z
N MET A 1 -48.61 17.16 33.79
CA MET A 1 -47.98 15.87 33.44
C MET A 1 -47.83 15.80 31.92
N LYS A 2 -46.63 16.07 31.38
CA LYS A 2 -46.20 15.68 30.02
C LYS A 2 -44.71 15.98 29.93
N ILE A 3 -43.92 14.99 30.32
CA ILE A 3 -42.48 14.95 30.14
C ILE A 3 -42.27 14.72 28.64
N LEU A 4 -41.81 15.72 27.89
CA LEU A 4 -41.23 15.48 26.57
C LEU A 4 -39.74 15.25 26.75
N VAL A 5 -39.35 13.98 26.66
CA VAL A 5 -37.97 13.51 26.65
C VAL A 5 -37.30 14.00 25.37
N LEU A 6 -36.34 14.92 25.51
CA LEU A 6 -35.46 15.34 24.42
C LEU A 6 -34.42 14.22 24.23
N ALA A 7 -34.60 13.39 23.20
CA ALA A 7 -33.62 12.36 22.84
C ALA A 7 -32.38 13.05 22.23
N ALA A 8 -31.33 13.20 23.03
CA ALA A 8 -30.03 13.64 22.55
C ALA A 8 -29.42 12.52 21.69
N LEU A 9 -29.46 12.70 20.37
CA LEU A 9 -28.78 11.84 19.42
C LEU A 9 -27.27 12.09 19.56
N VAL A 10 -26.60 11.27 20.36
CA VAL A 10 -25.14 11.28 20.50
C VAL A 10 -24.54 10.80 19.17
N LEU A 11 -24.15 11.76 18.33
CA LEU A 11 -23.38 11.51 17.12
C LEU A 11 -21.94 11.18 17.55
N ALA A 12 -21.67 9.93 17.88
CA ALA A 12 -20.31 9.48 18.15
C ALA A 12 -19.48 9.63 16.85
N PRO A 13 -18.30 10.27 16.89
CA PRO A 13 -17.44 10.33 15.72
C PRO A 13 -16.99 8.91 15.39
N LEU A 14 -17.43 8.39 14.24
CA LEU A 14 -16.81 7.25 13.59
C LEU A 14 -15.40 7.70 13.16
N MET A 15 -14.44 7.61 14.08
CA MET A 15 -13.03 7.55 13.70
C MET A 15 -12.88 6.31 12.83
N GLY A 16 -12.87 6.51 11.52
CA GLY A 16 -12.61 5.45 10.56
C GLY A 16 -11.24 4.88 10.85
N ILE A 17 -11.21 3.72 11.52
CA ILE A 17 -10.01 2.93 11.67
C ILE A 17 -9.68 2.47 10.26
N ALA A 18 -8.60 3.00 9.67
CA ALA A 18 -8.11 2.51 8.39
C ALA A 18 -7.84 1.02 8.58
N GLY A 19 -8.71 0.18 8.00
CA GLY A 19 -8.64 -1.27 8.17
C GLY A 19 -7.33 -1.81 7.59
N ASP A 20 -6.75 -2.78 8.28
CA ASP A 20 -5.56 -3.48 7.80
C ASP A 20 -5.78 -4.03 6.38
N ILE A 21 -4.71 -4.04 5.58
CA ILE A 21 -4.71 -4.77 4.31
C ILE A 21 -4.90 -6.25 4.64
N ALA A 22 -6.10 -6.76 4.41
CA ALA A 22 -6.39 -8.18 4.59
C ALA A 22 -5.48 -9.00 3.66
N PRO A 23 -4.86 -10.08 4.16
CA PRO A 23 -4.15 -11.02 3.30
C PRO A 23 -5.07 -11.48 2.16
N ARG A 24 -4.59 -11.36 0.93
CA ARG A 24 -5.26 -11.86 -0.27
C ARG A 24 -4.45 -13.01 -0.83
N GLU A 25 -5.11 -13.93 -1.50
CA GLU A 25 -4.41 -14.98 -2.24
C GLU A 25 -3.45 -14.33 -3.25
N GLY A 26 -2.22 -14.82 -3.28
CA GLY A 26 -1.17 -14.25 -4.11
C GLY A 26 -0.70 -12.87 -3.68
N TRP A 27 -0.91 -12.43 -2.43
CA TRP A 27 -0.24 -11.23 -1.89
C TRP A 27 0.77 -11.64 -0.83
N VAL A 28 2.02 -11.20 -0.99
CA VAL A 28 3.01 -11.30 0.09
C VAL A 28 2.93 -10.03 0.92
N VAL A 29 2.54 -10.17 2.18
CA VAL A 29 2.41 -9.09 3.14
C VAL A 29 3.48 -9.25 4.22
N LYS A 30 4.33 -8.25 4.42
CA LYS A 30 5.31 -8.25 5.51
C LYS A 30 5.22 -6.96 6.33
N ASP A 31 5.21 -7.13 7.64
CA ASP A 31 5.37 -6.03 8.58
C ASP A 31 6.87 -5.79 8.84
N THR A 32 7.27 -4.52 8.99
CA THR A 32 8.62 -4.12 9.42
C THR A 32 8.53 -3.02 10.47
N ALA A 33 9.61 -2.80 11.23
CA ALA A 33 9.71 -1.72 12.21
C ALA A 33 10.34 -0.42 11.64
N LYS A 34 10.73 -0.42 10.35
CA LYS A 34 11.42 0.70 9.70
C LYS A 34 10.49 1.88 9.41
N PRO A 35 10.80 3.13 9.82
CA PRO A 35 9.97 4.30 9.52
C PRO A 35 9.57 4.39 8.04
N TYR A 36 8.38 4.96 7.75
CA TYR A 36 7.80 5.05 6.40
C TYR A 36 8.81 5.44 5.31
N ALA A 37 9.47 6.57 5.54
CA ALA A 37 10.37 7.19 4.58
C ALA A 37 11.60 6.31 4.38
N ALA A 38 12.14 5.74 5.47
CA ALA A 38 13.28 4.84 5.40
C ALA A 38 12.94 3.55 4.63
N LEU A 39 11.75 2.97 4.85
CA LEU A 39 11.31 1.80 4.10
C LEU A 39 11.15 2.10 2.60
N LEU A 40 10.59 3.26 2.26
CA LEU A 40 10.48 3.69 0.85
C LEU A 40 11.86 3.89 0.21
N ASP A 41 12.79 4.54 0.90
CA ASP A 41 14.14 4.77 0.39
C ASP A 41 14.93 3.47 0.22
N ASP A 42 14.81 2.54 1.19
CA ASP A 42 15.37 1.21 1.09
C ASP A 42 14.78 0.42 -0.07
N LEU A 43 13.46 0.51 -0.29
CA LEU A 43 12.79 -0.13 -1.42
C LEU A 43 13.29 0.43 -2.76
N ARG A 44 13.43 1.76 -2.90
CA ARG A 44 13.99 2.38 -4.11
C ARG A 44 15.43 1.96 -4.36
N THR A 45 16.24 1.89 -3.30
CA THR A 45 17.60 1.38 -3.35
C THR A 45 17.62 -0.08 -3.82
N ALA A 46 16.81 -0.94 -3.22
CA ALA A 46 16.72 -2.34 -3.59
C ALA A 46 16.24 -2.55 -5.04
N ILE A 47 15.28 -1.75 -5.52
CA ILE A 47 14.84 -1.76 -6.93
C ILE A 47 16.04 -1.51 -7.86
N LYS A 48 16.84 -0.47 -7.56
CA LYS A 48 18.03 -0.12 -8.35
C LYS A 48 19.11 -1.21 -8.28
N ASP A 49 19.43 -1.68 -7.08
CA ASP A 49 20.47 -2.69 -6.86
C ASP A 49 20.15 -4.02 -7.55
N ASN A 50 18.86 -4.35 -7.67
CA ASN A 50 18.36 -5.52 -8.38
C ASN A 50 18.10 -5.28 -9.88
N LYS A 51 18.53 -4.14 -10.42
CA LYS A 51 18.40 -3.76 -11.84
C LYS A 51 16.94 -3.78 -12.33
N MET A 52 16.02 -3.40 -11.45
CA MET A 52 14.60 -3.23 -11.76
C MET A 52 14.30 -1.76 -12.07
N GLY A 53 13.31 -1.51 -12.92
CA GLY A 53 12.82 -0.17 -13.24
C GLY A 53 11.65 0.23 -12.35
N LEU A 54 11.74 1.37 -11.68
CA LEU A 54 10.59 2.03 -11.06
C LEU A 54 9.83 2.80 -12.15
N VAL A 55 8.67 2.29 -12.57
CA VAL A 55 7.91 2.82 -13.72
C VAL A 55 6.74 3.69 -13.31
N THR A 56 6.18 3.47 -12.11
CA THR A 56 5.12 4.31 -11.54
C THR A 56 5.35 4.49 -10.05
N GLU A 57 4.98 5.67 -9.53
CA GLU A 57 4.97 5.95 -8.10
C GLU A 57 3.85 6.94 -7.80
N ALA A 58 2.92 6.56 -6.91
CA ALA A 58 1.77 7.39 -6.55
C ALA A 58 1.41 7.21 -5.08
N GLY A 59 0.97 8.29 -4.43
CA GLY A 59 0.51 8.25 -3.05
C GLY A 59 -0.27 9.52 -2.68
N PRO A 60 -1.31 9.43 -1.84
CA PRO A 60 -2.11 10.59 -1.44
C PRO A 60 -1.41 11.46 -0.38
N THR A 61 -0.44 10.92 0.37
CA THR A 61 0.12 11.54 1.59
C THR A 61 0.67 12.95 1.37
N GLU A 62 1.53 13.13 0.36
CA GLU A 62 2.16 14.42 0.08
C GLU A 62 1.18 15.42 -0.52
N ALA A 63 0.22 14.94 -1.31
CA ALA A 63 -0.85 15.77 -1.86
C ALA A 63 -1.81 16.24 -0.76
N ALA A 64 -2.14 15.39 0.20
CA ALA A 64 -2.91 15.71 1.39
C ALA A 64 -2.19 16.74 2.26
N ARG A 65 -0.89 16.54 2.51
CA ARG A 65 -0.06 17.48 3.28
C ARG A 65 -0.03 18.88 2.67
N LYS A 66 0.10 18.98 1.33
CA LYS A 66 0.02 20.27 0.61
C LYS A 66 -1.33 20.96 0.77
N ARG A 67 -2.39 20.20 1.07
CA ARG A 67 -3.75 20.69 1.33
C ARG A 67 -4.03 20.90 2.83
N GLY A 68 -3.03 20.77 3.70
CA GLY A 68 -3.15 20.94 5.14
C GLY A 68 -3.72 19.74 5.90
N PHE A 69 -3.83 18.58 5.26
CA PHE A 69 -4.26 17.34 5.92
C PHE A 69 -3.05 16.48 6.27
N ASP A 70 -3.01 15.99 7.49
CA ASP A 70 -2.08 14.96 7.91
C ASP A 70 -2.77 13.60 7.83
N ILE A 71 -2.23 12.70 7.03
CA ILE A 71 -2.74 11.33 6.85
C ILE A 71 -1.55 10.36 6.92
N PRO A 72 -1.77 9.12 7.37
CA PRO A 72 -0.72 8.11 7.36
C PRO A 72 -0.08 7.94 5.97
N GLY A 73 1.20 7.61 5.97
CA GLY A 73 1.98 7.23 4.80
C GLY A 73 1.27 6.18 3.94
N ASN A 74 1.13 6.46 2.66
CA ASN A 74 0.48 5.59 1.70
C ASN A 74 1.09 5.75 0.32
N ARG A 75 1.63 4.67 -0.26
CA ARG A 75 2.28 4.72 -1.57
C ARG A 75 2.26 3.41 -2.33
N VAL A 76 1.95 3.50 -3.61
CA VAL A 76 2.07 2.40 -4.57
C VAL A 76 3.26 2.68 -5.49
N LEU A 77 4.14 1.70 -5.63
CA LEU A 77 5.28 1.71 -6.55
C LEU A 77 5.09 0.57 -7.57
N GLY A 78 5.11 0.91 -8.86
CA GLY A 78 5.15 -0.08 -9.94
C GLY A 78 6.58 -0.35 -10.36
N VAL A 79 7.00 -1.61 -10.26
CA VAL A 79 8.36 -2.07 -10.50
C VAL A 79 8.37 -3.09 -11.63
N TYR A 80 9.23 -2.86 -12.62
CA TYR A 80 9.31 -3.65 -13.83
C TYR A 80 10.70 -4.26 -14.02
N ARG A 81 10.75 -5.52 -14.44
CA ARG A 81 11.94 -6.15 -15.01
C ARG A 81 11.48 -7.05 -16.17
N ASN A 82 12.18 -6.99 -17.30
CA ASN A 82 11.69 -7.61 -18.53
C ASN A 82 11.66 -9.14 -18.47
N ASP A 83 12.64 -9.76 -17.80
CA ASP A 83 12.67 -11.20 -17.56
C ASP A 83 11.40 -11.68 -16.84
N PHE A 84 11.00 -10.99 -15.77
CA PHE A 84 9.75 -11.30 -15.06
C PHE A 84 8.51 -11.10 -15.92
N ALA A 85 8.50 -10.11 -16.82
CA ALA A 85 7.40 -9.91 -17.75
C ALA A 85 7.31 -11.04 -18.79
N VAL A 86 8.45 -11.53 -19.28
CA VAL A 86 8.51 -12.70 -20.17
C VAL A 86 8.01 -13.95 -19.44
N SER A 87 8.50 -14.23 -18.23
CA SER A 87 8.04 -15.37 -17.43
C SER A 87 6.53 -15.29 -17.14
N ALA A 88 6.01 -14.10 -16.85
CA ALA A 88 4.57 -13.90 -16.65
C ALA A 88 3.77 -14.23 -17.93
N LEU A 89 4.26 -13.82 -19.11
CA LEU A 89 3.63 -14.15 -20.39
C LEU A 89 3.69 -15.66 -20.72
N GLU A 90 4.78 -16.33 -20.37
CA GLU A 90 4.93 -17.79 -20.52
C GLU A 90 3.93 -18.54 -19.64
N ALA A 91 3.69 -18.06 -18.42
CA ALA A 91 2.71 -18.63 -17.51
C ALA A 91 1.26 -18.34 -17.97
N SER A 92 0.96 -17.10 -18.36
CA SER A 92 -0.35 -16.70 -18.87
C SER A 92 -0.32 -15.32 -19.53
N ARG A 93 -0.84 -15.23 -20.77
CA ARG A 93 -1.04 -13.92 -21.43
C ARG A 93 -1.88 -12.96 -20.58
N ALA A 94 -2.84 -13.48 -19.82
CA ALA A 94 -3.68 -12.67 -18.94
C ALA A 94 -2.87 -12.05 -17.78
N ALA A 95 -1.76 -12.66 -17.36
CA ALA A 95 -0.91 -12.15 -16.28
C ALA A 95 -0.28 -10.79 -16.61
N MET A 96 -0.09 -10.46 -17.89
CA MET A 96 0.52 -9.19 -18.27
C MET A 96 -0.38 -7.97 -17.99
N ILE A 97 -1.69 -8.16 -17.78
CA ILE A 97 -2.57 -7.08 -17.30
C ILE A 97 -2.21 -6.64 -15.88
N GLU A 98 -1.57 -7.53 -15.11
CA GLU A 98 -1.18 -7.29 -13.71
C GLU A 98 0.20 -6.64 -13.58
N ALA A 99 0.97 -6.54 -14.67
CA ALA A 99 2.25 -5.84 -14.70
C ALA A 99 2.05 -4.32 -14.70
N PRO A 100 2.96 -3.54 -14.07
CA PRO A 100 4.19 -3.96 -13.38
C PRO A 100 3.93 -4.60 -12.00
N ILE A 101 4.98 -5.15 -11.38
CA ILE A 101 4.92 -5.61 -9.97
C ILE A 101 4.57 -4.40 -9.10
N ARG A 102 3.47 -4.49 -8.34
CA ARG A 102 3.06 -3.42 -7.44
C ARG A 102 3.57 -3.68 -6.05
N PHE A 103 4.31 -2.74 -5.47
CA PHE A 103 4.59 -2.65 -4.05
C PHE A 103 3.67 -1.61 -3.44
N TYR A 104 2.86 -2.00 -2.46
CA TYR A 104 2.00 -1.07 -1.73
C TYR A 104 2.53 -0.88 -0.31
N VAL A 105 3.11 0.28 -0.02
CA VAL A 105 3.72 0.65 1.26
C VAL A 105 2.76 1.51 2.06
N THR A 106 2.43 1.09 3.28
CA THR A 106 1.54 1.82 4.19
C THR A 106 2.15 2.03 5.56
N GLU A 107 1.81 3.18 6.15
CA GLU A 107 1.97 3.50 7.57
C GLU A 107 0.80 2.94 8.36
N ASN A 108 1.12 2.15 9.38
CA ASN A 108 0.10 1.76 10.35
C ASN A 108 -0.11 2.88 11.38
N PRO A 109 -1.32 2.97 11.98
CA PRO A 109 -1.64 3.99 12.98
C PRO A 109 -0.77 3.94 14.25
N ASP A 110 -0.14 2.80 14.52
CA ASP A 110 0.76 2.58 15.66
C ASP A 110 2.23 2.99 15.37
N GLY A 111 2.55 3.40 14.15
CA GLY A 111 3.87 3.89 13.72
C GLY A 111 5.00 2.84 13.73
N ALA A 112 4.72 1.63 14.23
CA ALA A 112 5.73 0.60 14.49
C ALA A 112 5.68 -0.55 13.47
N LYS A 113 4.64 -0.61 12.64
CA LYS A 113 4.47 -1.66 11.65
C LYS A 113 4.23 -1.03 10.29
N TRP A 114 5.09 -1.37 9.35
CA TRP A 114 5.04 -0.87 7.99
C TRP A 114 4.86 -2.06 7.08
N ARG A 115 3.93 -1.95 6.15
CA ARG A 115 3.50 -3.08 5.35
C ARG A 115 3.88 -2.87 3.91
N TYR A 116 4.44 -3.88 3.26
CA TYR A 116 4.43 -3.94 1.80
C TYR A 116 3.59 -5.12 1.32
N ALA A 117 2.76 -4.89 0.32
CA ALA A 117 2.10 -5.95 -0.44
C ALA A 117 2.65 -6.02 -1.86
N ALA A 118 3.02 -7.22 -2.30
CA ALA A 118 3.41 -7.50 -3.69
C ALA A 118 2.47 -8.52 -4.32
N SER A 119 2.01 -8.24 -5.55
CA SER A 119 1.21 -9.21 -6.33
C SER A 119 2.10 -10.38 -6.78
N ALA A 120 1.76 -11.58 -6.31
CA ALA A 120 2.53 -12.80 -6.48
C ALA A 120 2.39 -13.45 -7.84
N VAL A 121 1.48 -12.94 -8.70
CA VAL A 121 1.42 -13.34 -10.11
C VAL A 121 2.80 -13.18 -10.79
N ILE A 122 3.67 -12.32 -10.25
CA ILE A 122 5.01 -12.07 -10.79
C ILE A 122 6.14 -12.47 -9.80
N THR A 123 5.89 -12.69 -8.51
CA THR A 123 6.97 -12.97 -7.53
C THR A 123 7.25 -14.46 -7.30
N ASN A 124 6.40 -15.37 -7.81
CA ASN A 124 6.59 -16.82 -7.73
C ASN A 124 7.06 -17.46 -9.05
N LEU A 125 7.56 -16.63 -9.98
CA LEU A 125 8.11 -17.05 -11.27
C LEU A 125 9.64 -16.97 -11.26
#